data_AF-A0A925XGQ8-F1
#
_entry.id   AF-A0A925XGQ8-F1
#
_cell.length_a   1.000
_cell.length_b   1.000
_cell.length_c   1.000
_cell.angle_alpha   90.00
_cell.angle_beta   90.00
_cell.angle_gamma   90.00
#
_symmetry.space_group_name_H-M   'P 1'
#
loop_
_entity.id
_entity.type
_entity.pdbx_description
1 polymer ?
#
loop_
_entity_poly.entity_id
_entity_poly.type
_entity_poly.pdbx_seq_one_letter_code
_entity_poly.pdbx_strand_id
1 'polypeptide(L)' 'MKQQIGFVLQFIVLTATPLISWWQLQFGFSLIWMPALLTVAAVMFWIGTRLRESK' A
#
# COMPACT_ATOMS: atom_id res chain seq x y z
N MET A 1 1.02 12.89 17.03
CA MET A 1 -0.05 12.14 16.31
C MET A 1 0.34 11.77 14.88
N LYS A 2 0.97 12.65 14.09
CA LYS A 2 1.42 12.37 12.70
C LYS A 2 2.25 11.07 12.56
N GLN A 3 3.13 10.80 13.53
CA GLN A 3 3.94 9.57 13.55
C GLN A 3 3.12 8.29 13.71
N GLN A 4 2.08 8.30 14.56
CA GLN A 4 1.17 7.16 14.73
C GLN A 4 0.32 6.95 13.48
N ILE A 5 -0.15 8.04 12.85
CA ILE A 5 -0.91 7.97 11.60
C ILE A 5 -0.04 7.40 10.47
N GLY A 6 1.21 7.86 10.34
CA GLY A 6 2.16 7.31 9.37
C GLY A 6 2.46 5.83 9.59
N PHE A 7 2.62 5.41 10.85
CA PHE A 7 2.80 4.00 11.20
C PHE A 7 1.59 3.14 10.83
N VAL A 8 0.37 3.56 11.20
CA VAL A 8 -0.86 2.83 10.89
C VAL A 8 -1.06 2.73 9.38
N LEU A 9 -0.79 3.81 8.63
CA LEU A 9 -0.89 3.80 7.18
C LEU A 9 0.08 2.80 6.54
N GLN A 10 1.34 2.77 6.99
CA GLN A 10 2.33 1.79 6.52
C GLN A 10 1.94 0.36 6.87
N PHE A 11 1.43 0.13 8.08
CA PHE A 11 0.97 -1.18 8.53
C PHE A 11 -0.19 -1.70 7.67
N ILE A 12 -1.17 -0.86 7.39
CA ILE A 12 -2.30 -1.19 6.50
C ILE A 12 -1.78 -1.52 5.11
N VAL A 13 -0.87 -0.72 4.54
CA VAL A 13 -0.34 -1.00 3.20
C VAL A 13 0.41 -2.33 3.15
N LEU A 14 1.28 -2.61 4.13
CA LEU A 14 2.05 -3.86 4.17
C LEU A 14 1.18 -5.11 4.34
N THR A 15 0.08 -4.99 5.07
CA THR A 15 -0.86 -6.11 5.28
C THR A 15 -1.83 -6.26 4.12
N ALA A 16 -2.33 -5.17 3.55
CA ALA A 16 -3.29 -5.19 2.45
C ALA A 16 -2.65 -5.57 1.10
N THR A 17 -1.40 -5.20 0.84
CA THR A 17 -0.72 -5.47 -0.43
C THR A 17 -0.66 -6.96 -0.81
N PRO A 18 -0.21 -7.88 0.06
CA PRO A 18 -0.22 -9.31 -0.26
C PRO A 18 -1.64 -9.87 -0.42
N LEU A 19 -2.61 -9.39 0.37
CA LEU A 19 -4.02 -9.76 0.25
C LEU A 19 -4.61 -9.36 -1.11
N ILE A 20 -4.36 -8.12 -1.54
CA ILE A 20 -4.79 -7.61 -2.84
C ILE A 20 -4.09 -8.36 -3.97
N SER A 21 -2.80 -8.65 -3.84
CA SER A 21 -2.02 -9.39 -4.86
C SER A 21 -2.52 -10.83 -5.00
N TRP A 22 -2.83 -11.49 -3.88
CA TRP A 22 -3.44 -12.82 -3.87
C TRP A 22 -4.80 -12.81 -4.58
N TRP A 23 -5.64 -11.81 -4.28
CA TRP A 23 -6.93 -11.65 -4.92
C TRP A 23 -6.81 -11.40 -6.43
N GLN A 24 -5.88 -10.55 -6.86
CA GLN A 24 -5.62 -10.30 -8.29
C GLN A 24 -5.22 -11.58 -9.04
N LEU A 25 -4.37 -12.42 -8.43
CA LEU A 25 -3.96 -13.71 -9.01
C LEU A 25 -5.13 -14.69 -9.10
N GLN A 26 -5.95 -14.78 -8.04
CA GLN A 26 -7.09 -15.71 -7.98
C GLN A 26 -8.18 -15.38 -8.99
N PHE A 27 -8.45 -14.09 -9.22
CA PHE A 27 -9.50 -13.64 -10.14
C PHE A 27 -8.98 -13.34 -11.56
N GLY A 28 -7.70 -13.59 -11.84
CA GLY A 28 -7.13 -13.44 -13.18
C GLY A 28 -7.21 -12.01 -13.72
N PHE A 29 -6.92 -11.01 -12.87
CA PHE A 29 -6.94 -9.60 -13.25
C PHE A 29 -6.05 -9.33 -14.48
N SER A 30 -6.47 -8.39 -15.35
CA SER A 30 -5.64 -8.03 -16.51
C SER A 30 -4.28 -7.51 -16.06
N LEU A 31 -3.24 -7.83 -16.84
CA LEU A 31 -1.84 -7.53 -16.54
C LEU A 31 -1.55 -6.06 -16.22
N ILE A 32 -2.40 -5.13 -16.66
CA ILE A 32 -2.26 -3.68 -16.42
C ILE A 32 -2.75 -3.27 -15.02
N TRP A 33 -3.75 -3.96 -14.47
CA TRP A 33 -4.32 -3.62 -13.16
C TRP A 33 -3.41 -4.02 -11.99
N MET A 34 -2.63 -5.09 -12.16
CA MET A 34 -1.64 -5.53 -11.17
C MET A 34 -0.58 -4.45 -10.85
N PRO A 35 0.20 -3.94 -11.84
CA PRO A 35 1.19 -2.90 -11.58
C PRO A 35 0.55 -1.57 -11.18
N ALA A 36 -0.66 -1.25 -11.66
CA ALA A 36 -1.36 -0.04 -11.26
C ALA A 36 -1.67 -0.06 -9.75
N LEU A 37 -2.23 -1.15 -9.24
CA LEU A 37 -2.56 -1.29 -7.82
C LEU A 37 -1.30 -1.37 -6.93
N LEU A 38 -0.23 -2.01 -7.40
CA LEU A 38 1.06 -1.99 -6.70
C LEU A 38 1.67 -0.58 -6.66
N THR A 39 1.52 0.20 -7.73
CA THR A 39 1.98 1.59 -7.76
C THR A 39 1.20 2.44 -6.76
N VAL A 40 -0.11 2.26 -6.67
CA VAL A 40 -0.94 2.93 -5.65
C VAL A 40 -0.48 2.55 -4.24
N ALA A 41 -0.24 1.27 -3.97
CA ALA A 41 0.28 0.81 -2.69
C ALA A 41 1.65 1.43 -2.37
N ALA A 42 2.55 1.53 -3.35
CA ALA A 42 3.85 2.17 -3.19
C ALA A 42 3.73 3.66 -2.86
N VAL A 43 2.83 4.39 -3.53
CA VAL A 43 2.57 5.81 -3.24
C VAL A 43 1.98 5.99 -1.85
N MET A 44 1.02 5.16 -1.45
CA MET A 44 0.46 5.20 -0.09
C MET A 44 1.52 4.90 0.98
N PHE A 45 2.39 3.94 0.72
CA PHE A 45 3.51 3.63 1.61
C PHE A 45 4.45 4.83 1.75
N TRP A 46 4.80 5.48 0.64
CA TRP A 46 5.64 6.67 0.62
C TRP A 46 5.03 7.84 1.40
N ILE A 47 3.72 8.08 1.24
CA ILE A 47 3.00 9.08 2.03
C ILE A 47 3.08 8.75 3.52
N GLY A 48 2.86 7.49 3.90
CA GLY A 48 3.00 7.04 5.30
C GLY A 48 4.40 7.27 5.86
N THR A 49 5.43 7.02 5.07
CA THR A 49 6.83 7.29 5.42
C THR A 49 7.06 8.77 5.65
N ARG A 50 6.63 9.62 4.70
CA ARG A 50 6.73 11.08 4.83
C ARG A 50 5.98 11.61 6.05
N LEU A 51 4.78 11.09 6.34
CA LEU A 51 4.00 11.50 7.51
C LEU A 51 4.67 11.11 8.84
N ARG A 52 5.40 10.00 8.83
CA ARG A 52 6.16 9.51 9.99
C ARG A 52 7.43 10.32 10.23
N GLU A 53 8.09 10.74 9.15
CA GLU A 53 9.34 11.51 9.18
C GLU A 53 9.12 13.02 9.32
N SER A 54 7.94 13.53 8.96
CA SER A 54 7.56 14.92 9.14
C SER A 54 7.31 15.21 10.62
N LYS A 55 8.41 15.42 11.35
CA LYS A 55 8.46 15.83 12.76
C LYS A 55 7.85 17.21 12.95
#